data_AF-A0A9D7E8M8-F1
#
_entry.id   AF-A0A9D7E8M8-F1
#
_cell.length_a   1.000
_cell.length_b   1.000
_cell.length_c   1.000
_cell.angle_alpha   90.00
_cell.angle_beta   90.00
_cell.angle_gamma   90.00
#
_symmetry.space_group_name_H-M   'P 1'
#
loop_
_entity.id
_entity.type
_entity.pdbx_description
1 polymer ?
#
loop_
_entity_poly.entity_id
_entity_poly.type
_entity_poly.pdbx_seq_one_letter_code
_entity_poly.pdbx_strand_id
1 'polypeptide(L)'
;MDASGRARHISRLLNIPTKTGKRKDIALFSHMSGTEPIAPFNIHLHRLEKGWSWRIPLPGRTSIGVVINADHLKDLGSTREERYDNYLKSEPTLRKFTAMGKRETGVVQYDNYQLISQRMYGRNWVLTGDAGGFLDPIFSSGLFLAIKGAFRLARFLGDGNAPNWKRYQKEQMRELFVWQRLVDTWYSGSLFTLFKVGQDRLDSALGRFLAPHMQKHLTRIFSGEAVYRWYSRGFLRFVTGPMLDLMRLGRLNRHRTEDRR
;
A
#
# COMPACT_ATOMS: atom_id res chain seq x y z
N MET A 1 -19.08 -15.79 -12.76
CA MET A 1 -17.79 -15.34 -12.20
C MET A 1 -18.08 -14.09 -11.37
N ASP A 2 -17.45 -13.92 -10.20
CA ASP A 2 -17.60 -12.71 -9.40
C ASP A 2 -16.39 -11.79 -9.59
N ALA A 3 -16.64 -10.68 -10.28
CA ALA A 3 -15.72 -9.57 -10.45
C ALA A 3 -16.33 -8.26 -9.90
N SER A 4 -17.29 -8.36 -8.96
CA SER A 4 -18.00 -7.22 -8.36
C SER A 4 -17.12 -6.34 -7.45
N GLY A 5 -15.81 -6.58 -7.46
CA GLY A 5 -14.84 -5.93 -6.61
C GLY A 5 -15.19 -6.04 -5.13
N ARG A 6 -15.18 -4.92 -4.42
CA ARG A 6 -15.47 -4.84 -2.97
C ARG A 6 -16.94 -5.14 -2.62
N ALA A 7 -17.85 -5.20 -3.60
CA ALA A 7 -19.22 -5.63 -3.39
C ALA A 7 -19.35 -7.15 -3.15
N ARG A 8 -18.34 -7.93 -3.56
CA ARG A 8 -18.12 -9.35 -3.15
C ARG A 8 -19.40 -10.19 -3.13
N HIS A 9 -20.24 -10.05 -4.16
CA HIS A 9 -21.62 -10.57 -4.15
C HIS A 9 -21.70 -12.06 -3.82
N ILE A 10 -20.86 -12.90 -4.45
CA ILE A 10 -20.88 -14.35 -4.21
C ILE A 10 -20.34 -14.68 -2.83
N SER A 11 -19.28 -13.99 -2.38
CA SER A 11 -18.72 -14.24 -1.04
C SER A 11 -19.74 -13.94 0.05
N ARG A 12 -20.52 -12.85 -0.09
CA ARG A 12 -21.58 -12.48 0.84
C ARG A 12 -22.75 -13.46 0.77
N LEU A 13 -23.24 -13.75 -0.43
CA LEU A 13 -24.36 -14.67 -0.65
C LEU A 13 -24.09 -16.07 -0.08
N LEU A 14 -22.88 -16.58 -0.24
CA LEU A 14 -22.49 -17.92 0.20
C LEU A 14 -21.82 -17.94 1.58
N ASN A 15 -21.82 -16.83 2.32
CA ASN A 15 -21.17 -16.68 3.62
C ASN A 15 -19.73 -17.22 3.64
N ILE A 16 -18.94 -16.90 2.61
CA ILE A 16 -17.57 -17.38 2.50
C ILE A 16 -16.70 -16.67 3.55
N PRO A 17 -16.03 -17.41 4.44
CA PRO A 17 -15.18 -16.82 5.46
C PRO A 17 -14.03 -15.99 4.86
N THR A 18 -13.63 -14.94 5.58
CA THR A 18 -12.56 -14.05 5.16
C THR A 18 -11.46 -13.95 6.18
N LYS A 19 -10.22 -13.96 5.73
CA LYS A 19 -9.10 -13.52 6.54
C LYS A 19 -9.03 -12.00 6.49
N THR A 20 -9.17 -11.36 7.65
CA THR A 20 -8.95 -9.92 7.80
C THR A 20 -7.47 -9.63 8.07
N GLY A 21 -7.00 -8.47 7.63
CA GLY A 21 -5.68 -7.98 8.02
C GLY A 21 -5.62 -7.52 9.48
N LYS A 22 -4.40 -7.29 9.96
CA LYS A 22 -4.13 -6.84 11.35
C LYS A 22 -4.52 -5.38 11.56
N ARG A 23 -4.45 -4.56 10.51
CA ARG A 23 -4.80 -3.14 10.57
C ARG A 23 -6.30 -2.95 10.35
N LYS A 24 -6.87 -2.02 11.11
CA LYS A 24 -8.29 -1.64 11.07
C LYS A 24 -8.46 -0.21 10.58
N ASP A 25 -7.49 0.25 9.79
CA ASP A 25 -7.47 1.59 9.27
C ASP A 25 -8.59 1.76 8.25
N ILE A 26 -9.06 3.00 8.17
CA ILE A 26 -10.06 3.45 7.22
C ILE A 26 -9.38 4.37 6.22
N ALA A 27 -9.93 4.41 5.00
CA ALA A 27 -9.52 5.35 3.98
C ALA A 27 -10.64 6.37 3.75
N LEU A 28 -10.35 7.65 3.95
CA LEU A 28 -11.24 8.77 3.61
C LEU A 28 -10.63 9.52 2.44
N PHE A 29 -11.39 9.80 1.39
CA PHE A 29 -10.87 10.56 0.26
C PHE A 29 -11.93 11.36 -0.47
N SER A 30 -11.46 12.42 -1.13
CA SER A 30 -12.24 13.27 -2.01
C SER A 30 -11.37 13.85 -3.11
N HIS A 31 -12.00 14.36 -4.16
CA HIS A 31 -11.32 15.19 -5.14
C HIS A 31 -11.41 16.66 -4.75
N MET A 32 -10.32 17.40 -4.94
CA MET A 32 -10.22 18.81 -4.58
C MET A 32 -9.57 19.62 -5.70
N SER A 33 -10.09 20.82 -5.98
CA SER A 33 -9.45 21.83 -6.83
C SER A 33 -8.69 22.83 -5.94
N GLY A 34 -7.84 23.69 -6.52
CA GLY A 34 -7.13 24.74 -5.77
C GLY A 34 -6.08 24.26 -4.76
N THR A 35 -5.74 22.97 -4.77
CA THR A 35 -4.67 22.41 -3.93
C THR A 35 -3.29 22.76 -4.49
N GLU A 36 -2.24 22.67 -3.67
CA GLU A 36 -0.86 22.81 -4.14
C GLU A 36 -0.63 21.90 -5.37
N PRO A 37 -0.13 22.42 -6.50
CA PRO A 37 0.05 21.63 -7.72
C PRO A 37 1.16 20.60 -7.53
N ILE A 38 1.06 19.48 -8.27
CA ILE A 38 2.06 18.43 -8.27
C ILE A 38 2.70 18.37 -9.66
N ALA A 39 4.00 18.66 -9.72
CA ALA A 39 4.80 18.52 -10.93
C ALA A 39 6.02 17.61 -10.67
N PRO A 40 6.35 16.66 -11.57
CA PRO A 40 5.64 16.28 -12.79
C PRO A 40 4.56 15.21 -12.51
N PHE A 41 3.34 15.61 -12.16
CA PHE A 41 2.13 14.75 -12.08
C PHE A 41 2.28 13.36 -11.42
N ASN A 42 3.25 13.18 -10.53
CA ASN A 42 3.51 11.92 -9.86
C ASN A 42 2.47 11.64 -8.78
N ILE A 43 2.37 10.38 -8.36
CA ILE A 43 1.65 10.02 -7.13
C ILE A 43 2.52 10.39 -5.93
N HIS A 44 2.00 11.21 -5.03
CA HIS A 44 2.70 11.59 -3.80
C HIS A 44 2.10 10.85 -2.61
N LEU A 45 2.96 10.21 -1.83
CA LEU A 45 2.61 9.53 -0.59
C LEU A 45 3.27 10.28 0.57
N HIS A 46 2.46 10.75 1.52
CA HIS A 46 2.96 11.45 2.69
C HIS A 46 2.69 10.62 3.94
N ARG A 47 3.75 10.30 4.69
CA ARG A 47 3.61 9.77 6.04
C ARG A 47 3.18 10.91 6.97
N LEU A 48 2.17 10.65 7.78
CA LEU A 48 1.61 11.58 8.75
C LEU A 48 1.87 11.05 10.16
N GLU A 49 1.52 11.82 11.18
CA GLU A 49 1.70 11.39 12.57
C GLU A 49 0.85 10.15 12.89
N LYS A 50 -0.42 10.17 12.49
CA LYS A 50 -1.42 9.15 12.82
C LYS A 50 -1.74 8.17 11.69
N GLY A 51 -1.07 8.30 10.54
CA GLY A 51 -1.39 7.52 9.34
C GLY A 51 -0.55 7.93 8.14
N TRP A 52 -1.13 7.88 6.96
CA TRP A 52 -0.53 8.41 5.74
C TRP A 52 -1.60 8.95 4.80
N SER A 53 -1.18 9.70 3.79
CA SER A 53 -2.06 10.23 2.75
C SER A 53 -1.50 10.03 1.36
N TRP A 54 -2.39 9.96 0.38
CA TRP A 54 -2.04 10.10 -1.02
C TRP A 54 -2.49 11.45 -1.56
N ARG A 55 -1.75 11.95 -2.54
CA ARG A 55 -2.17 12.99 -3.46
C ARG A 55 -1.88 12.50 -4.88
N ILE A 56 -2.95 12.31 -5.66
CA ILE A 56 -2.88 11.85 -7.05
C ILE A 56 -3.42 12.98 -7.91
N PRO A 57 -2.58 13.66 -8.71
CA PRO A 57 -3.05 14.71 -9.58
C PRO A 57 -3.88 14.12 -10.73
N LEU A 58 -5.00 14.77 -11.01
CA LEU A 58 -5.96 14.44 -12.06
C LEU A 58 -6.14 15.69 -12.95
N PRO A 59 -6.77 15.58 -14.14
CA PRO A 59 -7.12 16.76 -14.93
C PRO A 59 -7.96 17.76 -14.12
N GLY A 60 -7.40 18.95 -13.86
CA GLY A 60 -8.05 20.07 -13.16
C GLY A 60 -8.27 19.92 -11.65
N ARG A 61 -7.84 18.81 -11.03
CA ARG A 61 -8.07 18.52 -9.60
C ARG A 61 -7.07 17.52 -9.04
N THR A 62 -7.06 17.33 -7.74
CA THR A 62 -6.22 16.35 -7.05
C THR A 62 -7.11 15.40 -6.25
N SER A 63 -6.90 14.08 -6.40
CA SER A 63 -7.45 13.10 -5.47
C SER A 63 -6.60 13.10 -4.21
N ILE A 64 -7.21 13.42 -3.07
CA ILE A 64 -6.56 13.46 -1.77
C ILE A 64 -7.24 12.47 -0.86
N GLY A 65 -6.49 11.50 -0.37
CA GLY A 65 -7.00 10.53 0.58
C GLY A 65 -6.08 10.33 1.77
N VAL A 66 -6.69 9.95 2.88
CA VAL A 66 -6.04 9.70 4.16
C VAL A 66 -6.37 8.29 4.58
N VAL A 67 -5.34 7.53 4.95
CA VAL A 67 -5.45 6.21 5.56
C VAL A 67 -5.00 6.32 7.01
N ILE A 68 -5.93 6.07 7.92
CA ILE A 68 -5.77 6.37 9.35
C ILE A 68 -6.63 5.41 10.18
N ASN A 69 -6.21 5.14 11.42
CA ASN A 69 -7.06 4.44 12.38
C ASN A 69 -8.29 5.31 12.69
N ALA A 70 -9.50 4.74 12.58
CA ALA A 70 -10.76 5.44 12.81
C ALA A 70 -10.86 6.11 14.20
N ASP A 71 -10.15 5.59 15.20
CA ASP A 71 -10.11 6.15 16.55
C ASP A 71 -9.58 7.60 16.57
N HIS A 72 -8.66 7.95 15.66
CA HIS A 72 -8.09 9.29 15.56
C HIS A 72 -9.02 10.32 14.90
N LEU A 73 -10.17 9.89 14.40
CA LEU A 73 -11.14 10.76 13.73
C LEU A 73 -12.41 11.00 14.55
N LYS A 74 -12.57 10.31 15.68
CA LYS A 74 -13.80 10.34 16.50
C LYS A 74 -14.15 11.75 16.97
N ASP A 75 -13.15 12.52 17.37
CA ASP A 75 -13.32 13.86 17.93
C ASP A 75 -13.27 14.97 16.86
N LEU A 76 -13.16 14.60 15.58
CA LEU A 76 -13.04 15.54 14.47
C LEU A 76 -14.35 15.81 13.73
N GLY A 77 -15.47 15.25 14.20
CA GLY A 77 -16.78 15.53 13.65
C GLY A 77 -17.75 14.35 13.71
N SER A 78 -19.02 14.67 13.47
CA SER A 78 -20.12 13.71 13.45
C SER A 78 -20.25 13.00 12.10
N THR A 79 -19.94 13.71 11.01
CA THR A 79 -20.01 13.18 9.64
C THR A 79 -18.63 12.83 9.08
N ARG A 80 -18.56 11.94 8.09
CA ARG A 80 -17.30 11.62 7.39
C ARG A 80 -16.71 12.84 6.68
N GLU A 81 -17.56 13.73 6.20
CA GLU A 81 -17.17 15.01 5.59
C GLU A 81 -16.50 15.92 6.63
N GLU A 82 -17.12 16.12 7.79
CA GLU A 82 -16.53 16.91 8.88
C GLU A 82 -15.19 16.31 9.34
N ARG A 83 -15.15 14.99 9.56
CA ARG A 83 -13.92 14.30 10.00
C ARG A 83 -12.78 14.47 9.00
N TYR A 84 -13.08 14.31 7.71
CA TYR A 84 -12.10 14.50 6.64
C TYR A 84 -11.63 15.95 6.58
N ASP A 85 -12.57 16.90 6.47
CA ASP A 85 -12.26 18.32 6.30
C ASP A 85 -11.50 18.88 7.54
N ASN A 86 -11.84 18.43 8.75
CA ASN A 86 -11.14 18.83 9.98
C ASN A 86 -9.77 18.16 10.12
N TYR A 87 -9.62 16.90 9.71
CA TYR A 87 -8.32 16.24 9.71
C TYR A 87 -7.33 16.91 8.72
N LEU A 88 -7.81 17.30 7.53
CA LEU A 88 -7.00 18.08 6.58
C LEU A 88 -6.49 19.40 7.19
N LYS A 89 -7.29 20.06 8.03
CA LYS A 89 -6.93 21.31 8.72
C LYS A 89 -6.00 21.09 9.92
N SER A 90 -6.16 19.98 10.65
CA SER A 90 -5.39 19.70 11.86
C SER A 90 -3.99 19.16 11.58
N GLU A 91 -3.83 18.38 10.51
CA GLU A 91 -2.55 17.77 10.15
C GLU A 91 -1.67 18.76 9.36
N PRO A 92 -0.51 19.21 9.89
CA PRO A 92 0.29 20.29 9.29
C PRO A 92 0.66 20.05 7.83
N THR A 93 1.01 18.81 7.48
CA THR A 93 1.39 18.44 6.11
C THR A 93 0.22 18.62 5.14
N LEU A 94 -0.97 18.19 5.54
CA LEU A 94 -2.17 18.27 4.71
C LEU A 94 -2.70 19.68 4.63
N ARG A 95 -2.65 20.43 5.74
CA ARG A 95 -3.05 21.84 5.78
C ARG A 95 -2.27 22.65 4.78
N LYS A 96 -0.95 22.44 4.68
CA LYS A 96 -0.10 23.11 3.67
C LYS A 96 -0.64 22.89 2.25
N PHE A 97 -0.97 21.65 1.90
CA PHE A 97 -1.38 21.27 0.55
C PHE A 97 -2.82 21.66 0.19
N THR A 98 -3.67 21.79 1.20
CA THR A 98 -5.12 21.94 1.04
C THR A 98 -5.66 23.28 1.51
N ALA A 99 -4.81 24.20 1.97
CA ALA A 99 -5.23 25.51 2.52
C ALA A 99 -6.16 26.31 1.59
N MET A 100 -5.86 26.31 0.27
CA MET A 100 -6.67 26.97 -0.76
C MET A 100 -7.62 26.01 -1.49
N GLY A 101 -7.66 24.75 -1.04
CA GLY A 101 -8.35 23.68 -1.73
C GLY A 101 -9.86 23.72 -1.50
N LYS A 102 -10.63 23.52 -2.57
CA LYS A 102 -12.08 23.31 -2.49
C LYS A 102 -12.41 21.87 -2.81
N ARG A 103 -13.23 21.25 -1.98
CA ARG A 103 -13.73 19.91 -2.21
C ARG A 103 -14.76 19.89 -3.35
N GLU A 104 -14.53 19.06 -4.36
CA GLU A 104 -15.34 18.95 -5.58
C GLU A 104 -16.32 17.75 -5.55
N THR A 105 -16.13 16.83 -4.59
CA THR A 105 -16.95 15.63 -4.46
C THR A 105 -17.38 15.41 -3.00
N GLY A 106 -18.34 14.50 -2.78
CA GLY A 106 -18.55 13.95 -1.44
C GLY A 106 -17.31 13.21 -0.93
N VAL A 107 -17.27 12.95 0.38
CA VAL A 107 -16.18 12.14 0.97
C VAL A 107 -16.55 10.66 0.88
N VAL A 108 -15.68 9.88 0.26
CA VAL A 108 -15.81 8.43 0.21
C VAL A 108 -15.01 7.84 1.36
N GLN A 109 -15.63 6.92 2.10
CA GLN A 109 -15.00 6.18 3.19
C GLN A 109 -14.95 4.69 2.84
N TYR A 110 -13.79 4.07 3.06
CA TYR A 110 -13.62 2.63 3.02
C TYR A 110 -13.06 2.10 4.32
N ASP A 111 -13.83 1.21 4.96
CA ASP A 111 -13.45 0.55 6.20
C ASP A 111 -12.93 -0.86 5.94
N ASN A 112 -12.13 -1.36 6.90
CA ASN A 112 -11.75 -2.77 7.03
C ASN A 112 -11.39 -3.43 5.69
N TYR A 113 -10.61 -2.71 4.88
CA TYR A 113 -10.47 -3.04 3.47
C TYR A 113 -9.61 -4.27 3.22
N GLN A 114 -8.77 -4.67 4.18
CA GLN A 114 -7.96 -5.89 4.17
C GLN A 114 -8.84 -7.13 4.34
N LEU A 115 -9.30 -7.71 3.23
CA LEU A 115 -10.16 -8.89 3.21
C LEU A 115 -9.68 -9.85 2.14
N ILE A 116 -9.38 -11.09 2.53
CA ILE A 116 -9.02 -12.17 1.61
C ILE A 116 -10.02 -13.30 1.79
N SER A 117 -10.70 -13.70 0.72
CA SER A 117 -11.63 -14.83 0.76
C SER A 117 -10.87 -16.13 1.03
N GLN A 118 -11.34 -16.95 1.97
CA GLN A 118 -10.74 -18.26 2.24
C GLN A 118 -11.04 -19.29 1.14
N ARG A 119 -12.11 -19.06 0.36
CA ARG A 119 -12.49 -19.89 -0.79
C ARG A 119 -12.78 -19.00 -2.00
N MET A 120 -12.09 -19.24 -3.10
CA MET A 120 -12.18 -18.44 -4.33
C MET A 120 -12.90 -19.13 -5.47
N TYR A 121 -13.40 -20.35 -5.27
CA TYR A 121 -14.13 -21.11 -6.28
C TYR A 121 -15.08 -22.13 -5.65
N GLY A 122 -16.04 -22.60 -6.44
CA GLY A 122 -16.93 -23.71 -6.13
C GLY A 122 -17.68 -24.15 -7.38
N ARG A 123 -18.71 -24.99 -7.21
CA ARG A 123 -19.53 -25.46 -8.33
C ARG A 123 -20.18 -24.25 -9.03
N ASN A 124 -19.82 -24.03 -10.29
CA ASN A 124 -20.34 -22.97 -11.16
C ASN A 124 -20.02 -21.52 -10.72
N TRP A 125 -19.01 -21.29 -9.87
CA TRP A 125 -18.58 -19.94 -9.53
C TRP A 125 -17.09 -19.85 -9.19
N VAL A 126 -16.54 -18.65 -9.39
CA VAL A 126 -15.13 -18.31 -9.12
C VAL A 126 -15.04 -16.82 -8.85
N LEU A 127 -14.14 -16.41 -7.94
CA LEU A 127 -13.85 -15.03 -7.56
C LEU A 127 -12.59 -14.53 -8.27
N THR A 128 -12.57 -13.26 -8.66
CA THR A 128 -11.38 -12.58 -9.20
C THR A 128 -11.31 -11.11 -8.76
N GLY A 129 -10.13 -10.51 -8.85
CA GLY A 129 -9.86 -9.16 -8.34
C GLY A 129 -10.23 -9.01 -6.85
N ASP A 130 -10.74 -7.83 -6.49
CA ASP A 130 -11.12 -7.51 -5.11
C ASP A 130 -12.24 -8.41 -4.56
N ALA A 131 -12.99 -9.11 -5.42
CA ALA A 131 -13.95 -10.11 -4.97
C ALA A 131 -13.26 -11.29 -4.28
N GLY A 132 -12.07 -11.67 -4.77
CA GLY A 132 -11.19 -12.69 -4.19
C GLY A 132 -10.37 -12.16 -3.01
N GLY A 133 -9.83 -10.95 -3.12
CA GLY A 133 -9.24 -10.26 -1.97
C GLY A 133 -8.56 -8.93 -2.27
N PHE A 134 -8.52 -8.07 -1.26
CA PHE A 134 -7.89 -6.76 -1.28
C PHE A 134 -6.95 -6.60 -0.07
N LEU A 135 -5.84 -5.88 -0.29
CA LEU A 135 -4.79 -5.69 0.71
C LEU A 135 -4.77 -4.23 1.20
N ASP A 136 -4.05 -3.34 0.54
CA ASP A 136 -3.85 -1.97 1.00
C ASP A 136 -3.54 -1.07 -0.21
N PRO A 137 -4.02 0.19 -0.23
CA PRO A 137 -3.84 1.05 -1.39
C PRO A 137 -2.41 1.61 -1.54
N ILE A 138 -1.53 1.44 -0.54
CA ILE A 138 -0.21 2.10 -0.49
C ILE A 138 0.65 1.93 -1.75
N PHE A 139 0.61 0.76 -2.40
CA PHE A 139 1.40 0.48 -3.61
C PHE A 139 0.57 0.48 -4.90
N SER A 140 -0.66 1.00 -4.88
CA SER A 140 -1.56 1.02 -6.04
C SER A 140 -1.72 -0.36 -6.74
N SER A 141 -1.58 -1.45 -5.97
CA SER A 141 -1.49 -2.80 -6.54
C SER A 141 -2.84 -3.42 -6.87
N GLY A 142 -3.95 -2.87 -6.36
CA GLY A 142 -5.30 -3.44 -6.52
C GLY A 142 -5.70 -3.62 -7.99
N LEU A 143 -5.57 -2.56 -8.80
CA LEU A 143 -5.90 -2.63 -10.23
C LEU A 143 -5.00 -3.61 -10.98
N PHE A 144 -3.70 -3.59 -10.71
CA PHE A 144 -2.74 -4.52 -11.29
C PHE A 144 -3.11 -5.98 -10.96
N LEU A 145 -3.42 -6.27 -9.70
CA LEU A 145 -3.83 -7.59 -9.24
C LEU A 145 -5.16 -8.04 -9.85
N ALA A 146 -6.12 -7.13 -10.00
CA ALA A 146 -7.40 -7.42 -10.65
C ALA A 146 -7.21 -7.79 -12.13
N ILE A 147 -6.45 -7.00 -12.89
CA ILE A 147 -6.16 -7.26 -14.31
C ILE A 147 -5.38 -8.57 -14.47
N LYS A 148 -4.30 -8.75 -13.70
CA LYS A 148 -3.50 -9.98 -13.72
C LYS A 148 -4.35 -11.20 -13.36
N GLY A 149 -5.25 -11.04 -12.38
CA GLY A 149 -6.20 -12.07 -11.97
C GLY A 149 -7.22 -12.41 -13.06
N ALA A 150 -7.72 -11.42 -13.81
CA ALA A 150 -8.60 -11.62 -14.95
C ALA A 150 -7.92 -12.39 -16.09
N PHE A 151 -6.70 -12.01 -16.48
CA PHE A 151 -5.93 -12.76 -17.48
C PHE A 151 -5.66 -14.20 -17.06
N ARG A 152 -5.32 -14.42 -15.78
CA ARG A 152 -5.18 -15.78 -15.24
C ARG A 152 -6.48 -16.54 -15.36
N LEU A 153 -7.60 -15.95 -14.92
CA LEU A 153 -8.90 -16.60 -14.97
C LEU A 153 -9.28 -16.97 -16.42
N ALA A 154 -9.08 -16.06 -17.37
CA ALA A 154 -9.34 -16.28 -18.78
C ALA A 154 -8.56 -17.49 -19.33
N ARG A 155 -7.27 -17.63 -18.98
CA ARG A 155 -6.46 -18.81 -19.36
C ARG A 155 -7.07 -20.10 -18.81
N PHE A 156 -7.37 -20.14 -17.52
CA PHE A 156 -7.94 -21.33 -16.89
C PHE A 156 -9.29 -21.74 -17.50
N LEU A 157 -10.06 -20.79 -18.02
CA LEU A 157 -11.33 -21.04 -18.70
C LEU A 157 -11.15 -21.44 -20.17
N GLY A 158 -10.11 -20.94 -20.84
CA GLY A 158 -9.89 -21.10 -22.28
C GLY A 158 -9.09 -22.34 -22.68
N ASP A 159 -8.46 -23.05 -21.74
CA ASP A 159 -7.55 -24.19 -22.01
C ASP A 159 -8.26 -25.48 -22.51
N GLY A 160 -9.56 -25.43 -22.87
CA GLY A 160 -10.36 -26.55 -23.42
C GLY A 160 -10.62 -27.73 -22.47
N ASN A 161 -9.93 -27.77 -21.33
CA ASN A 161 -10.06 -28.78 -20.28
C ASN A 161 -10.86 -28.24 -19.08
N ALA A 162 -11.31 -29.14 -18.21
CA ALA A 162 -11.90 -28.76 -16.93
C ALA A 162 -10.91 -27.88 -16.13
N PRO A 163 -11.28 -26.64 -15.75
CA PRO A 163 -10.35 -25.73 -15.11
C PRO A 163 -9.83 -26.27 -13.78
N ASN A 164 -8.52 -26.26 -13.57
CA ASN A 164 -7.93 -26.65 -12.29
C ASN A 164 -8.08 -25.51 -11.25
N TRP A 165 -9.25 -25.41 -10.65
CA TRP A 165 -9.58 -24.34 -9.71
C TRP A 165 -8.71 -24.31 -8.45
N LYS A 166 -8.24 -25.47 -7.99
CA LYS A 166 -7.29 -25.58 -6.87
C LYS A 166 -5.99 -24.87 -7.20
N ARG A 167 -5.47 -25.05 -8.41
CA ARG A 167 -4.28 -24.34 -8.90
C ARG A 167 -4.55 -22.84 -9.07
N TYR A 168 -5.70 -22.46 -9.65
CA TYR A 168 -6.09 -21.05 -9.77
C TYR A 168 -6.08 -20.33 -8.40
N GLN A 169 -6.76 -20.90 -7.40
CA GLN A 169 -6.79 -20.32 -6.05
C GLN A 169 -5.39 -20.26 -5.43
N LYS A 170 -4.57 -21.33 -5.58
CA LYS A 170 -3.19 -21.34 -5.07
C LYS A 170 -2.36 -20.20 -5.67
N GLU A 171 -2.51 -19.96 -6.97
CA GLU A 171 -1.82 -18.87 -7.66
C GLU A 171 -2.33 -17.50 -7.18
N GLN A 172 -3.65 -17.28 -7.09
CA GLN A 172 -4.22 -16.03 -6.58
C GLN A 172 -3.80 -15.74 -5.13
N MET A 173 -3.84 -16.74 -4.26
CA MET A 173 -3.41 -16.60 -2.87
C MET A 173 -1.91 -16.31 -2.76
N ARG A 174 -1.08 -16.88 -3.64
CA ARG A 174 0.36 -16.56 -3.70
C ARG A 174 0.60 -15.11 -4.11
N GLU A 175 -0.18 -14.57 -5.06
CA GLU A 175 -0.12 -13.16 -5.45
C GLU A 175 -0.38 -12.26 -4.24
N LEU A 176 -1.54 -12.46 -3.58
CA LEU A 176 -1.93 -11.68 -2.41
C LEU A 176 -0.90 -11.79 -1.28
N PHE A 177 -0.35 -12.99 -1.04
CA PHE A 177 0.68 -13.20 -0.03
C PHE A 177 1.96 -12.40 -0.32
N VAL A 178 2.44 -12.41 -1.56
CA VAL A 178 3.67 -11.69 -1.93
C VAL A 178 3.50 -10.18 -1.75
N TRP A 179 2.36 -9.63 -2.20
CA TRP A 179 2.06 -8.21 -2.03
C TRP A 179 1.81 -7.82 -0.56
N GLN A 180 1.17 -8.69 0.23
CA GLN A 180 0.97 -8.44 1.66
C GLN A 180 2.31 -8.27 2.38
N ARG A 181 3.34 -9.05 2.03
CA ARG A 181 4.67 -8.89 2.63
C ARG A 181 5.32 -7.54 2.30
N LEU A 182 5.06 -7.01 1.11
CA LEU A 182 5.54 -5.69 0.73
C LEU A 182 4.84 -4.60 1.53
N VAL A 183 3.51 -4.71 1.66
CA VAL A 183 2.68 -3.88 2.54
C VAL A 183 3.20 -3.93 3.98
N ASP A 184 3.44 -5.12 4.53
CA ASP A 184 3.95 -5.29 5.90
C ASP A 184 5.32 -4.62 6.09
N THR A 185 6.16 -4.63 5.06
CA THR A 185 7.51 -4.00 5.07
C THR A 185 7.43 -2.47 5.05
N TRP A 186 6.38 -1.90 4.47
CA TRP A 186 6.09 -0.47 4.58
C TRP A 186 5.68 -0.10 6.00
N TYR A 187 4.70 -0.81 6.54
CA TYR A 187 4.12 -0.50 7.86
C TYR A 187 5.02 -0.87 9.04
N SER A 188 6.02 -1.73 8.87
CA SER A 188 7.05 -1.97 9.90
C SER A 188 7.96 -0.76 10.17
N GLY A 189 7.94 0.26 9.29
CA GLY A 189 8.82 1.42 9.40
C GLY A 189 10.27 1.16 8.96
N SER A 190 10.62 -0.08 8.59
CA SER A 190 11.98 -0.44 8.20
C SER A 190 12.41 0.25 6.91
N LEU A 191 11.49 0.42 5.95
CA LEU A 191 11.80 1.13 4.71
C LEU A 191 12.14 2.60 4.95
N PHE A 192 11.42 3.27 5.85
CA PHE A 192 11.73 4.66 6.22
C PHE A 192 13.04 4.78 6.98
N THR A 193 13.31 3.82 7.88
CA THR A 193 14.61 3.74 8.55
C THR A 193 15.73 3.60 7.53
N LEU A 194 15.54 2.76 6.52
CA LEU A 194 16.48 2.58 5.42
C LEU A 194 16.70 3.86 4.63
N PHE A 195 15.65 4.61 4.30
CA PHE A 195 15.80 5.90 3.61
C PHE A 195 16.53 6.94 4.47
N LYS A 196 16.20 7.05 5.76
CA LYS A 196 16.84 8.01 6.69
C LYS A 196 18.31 7.68 6.90
N VAL A 197 18.63 6.43 7.21
CA VAL A 197 20.03 5.97 7.39
C VAL A 197 20.80 6.04 6.07
N GLY A 198 20.12 5.79 4.95
CA GLY A 198 20.65 6.00 3.61
C GLY A 198 21.11 7.43 3.42
N GLN A 199 20.23 8.42 3.63
CA GLN A 199 20.56 9.85 3.53
C GLN A 199 21.76 10.23 4.41
N ASP A 200 21.79 9.77 5.67
CA ASP A 200 22.89 10.05 6.60
C ASP A 200 24.25 9.41 6.19
N ARG A 201 24.25 8.43 5.28
CA ARG A 201 25.44 7.67 4.87
C ARG A 201 25.77 7.77 3.37
N LEU A 202 25.00 8.51 2.59
CA LEU A 202 25.25 8.71 1.15
C LEU A 202 26.62 9.32 0.88
N ASP A 203 27.17 10.08 1.83
CA ASP A 203 28.48 10.74 1.68
C ASP A 203 29.68 9.79 1.89
N SER A 204 29.44 8.59 2.43
CA SER A 204 30.49 7.58 2.60
C SER A 204 30.82 6.86 1.30
N ALA A 205 32.07 6.43 1.11
CA ALA A 205 32.49 5.66 -0.07
C ALA A 205 31.65 4.38 -0.27
N LEU A 206 31.29 3.71 0.83
CA LEU A 206 30.39 2.56 0.83
C LEU A 206 28.96 2.93 0.41
N GLY A 207 28.45 4.08 0.87
CA GLY A 207 27.13 4.60 0.52
C GLY A 207 27.01 4.91 -0.97
N ARG A 208 28.02 5.58 -1.55
CA ARG A 208 28.07 5.89 -2.99
C ARG A 208 28.10 4.64 -3.88
N PHE A 209 28.77 3.58 -3.42
CA PHE A 209 28.80 2.30 -4.15
C PHE A 209 27.46 1.54 -4.07
N LEU A 210 26.81 1.52 -2.90
CA LEU A 210 25.56 0.76 -2.70
C LEU A 210 24.31 1.49 -3.21
N ALA A 211 24.30 2.83 -3.25
CA ALA A 211 23.13 3.63 -3.57
C ALA A 211 22.52 3.32 -4.95
N PRO A 212 23.28 3.23 -6.07
CA PRO A 212 22.70 2.92 -7.38
C PRO A 212 22.04 1.53 -7.40
N HIS A 213 22.67 0.55 -6.74
CA HIS A 213 22.14 -0.81 -6.64
C HIS A 213 20.85 -0.84 -5.81
N MET A 214 20.85 -0.19 -4.65
CA MET A 214 19.66 -0.04 -3.82
C MET A 214 18.51 0.63 -4.57
N GLN A 215 18.78 1.78 -5.19
CA GLN A 215 17.77 2.54 -5.94
C GLN A 215 17.18 1.69 -7.07
N LYS A 216 18.03 1.02 -7.86
CA LYS A 216 17.58 0.13 -8.94
C LYS A 216 16.68 -0.98 -8.42
N HIS A 217 17.09 -1.71 -7.37
CA HIS A 217 16.33 -2.86 -6.90
C HIS A 217 15.05 -2.46 -6.15
N LEU A 218 15.09 -1.42 -5.32
CA LEU A 218 13.90 -0.94 -4.61
C LEU A 218 12.86 -0.39 -5.59
N THR A 219 13.26 0.40 -6.58
CA THR A 219 12.35 0.94 -7.60
C THR A 219 11.62 -0.18 -8.33
N ARG A 220 12.34 -1.20 -8.78
CA ARG A 220 11.75 -2.36 -9.48
C ARG A 220 10.83 -3.19 -8.60
N ILE A 221 11.07 -3.22 -7.29
CA ILE A 221 10.18 -3.91 -6.34
C ILE A 221 8.90 -3.09 -6.16
N PHE A 222 8.99 -1.79 -5.87
CA PHE A 222 7.80 -0.98 -5.60
C PHE A 222 6.98 -0.67 -6.86
N SER A 223 7.57 -0.72 -8.05
CA SER A 223 6.84 -0.68 -9.33
C SER A 223 6.10 -1.96 -9.68
N GLY A 224 6.29 -3.05 -8.93
CA GLY A 224 5.71 -4.37 -9.24
C GLY A 224 6.59 -5.26 -10.12
N GLU A 225 7.57 -4.72 -10.85
CA GLU A 225 8.37 -5.43 -11.87
C GLU A 225 9.14 -6.63 -11.29
N ALA A 226 9.74 -6.46 -10.11
CA ALA A 226 10.63 -7.44 -9.49
C ALA A 226 10.08 -8.04 -8.20
N VAL A 227 8.81 -7.79 -7.87
CA VAL A 227 8.12 -8.32 -6.68
C VAL A 227 8.18 -9.86 -6.60
N TYR A 228 8.22 -10.53 -7.76
CA TYR A 228 8.26 -11.98 -7.86
C TYR A 228 9.69 -12.56 -7.90
N ARG A 229 10.72 -11.76 -8.12
CA ARG A 229 12.11 -12.25 -8.25
C ARG A 229 12.66 -12.64 -6.88
N TRP A 230 13.23 -13.85 -6.80
CA TRP A 230 13.77 -14.39 -5.55
C TRP A 230 14.84 -13.47 -4.96
N TYR A 231 15.75 -12.99 -5.81
CA TYR A 231 16.82 -12.08 -5.43
C TYR A 231 16.26 -10.80 -4.83
N SER A 232 15.32 -10.15 -5.51
CA SER A 232 14.72 -8.89 -5.04
C SER A 232 14.02 -9.05 -3.69
N ARG A 233 13.36 -10.18 -3.44
CA ARG A 233 12.74 -10.49 -2.14
C ARG A 233 13.76 -10.81 -1.05
N GLY A 234 14.88 -11.43 -1.39
CA GLY A 234 16.01 -11.66 -0.48
C GLY A 234 16.69 -10.34 -0.12
N PHE A 235 16.99 -9.55 -1.15
CA PHE A 235 17.57 -8.22 -1.04
C PHE A 235 16.73 -7.31 -0.16
N LEU A 236 15.41 -7.19 -0.41
CA LEU A 236 14.52 -6.37 0.41
C LEU A 236 14.60 -6.78 1.89
N ARG A 237 14.48 -8.07 2.19
CA ARG A 237 14.58 -8.59 3.57
C ARG A 237 15.91 -8.26 4.22
N PHE A 238 17.00 -8.38 3.48
CA PHE A 238 18.34 -8.07 3.98
C PHE A 238 18.47 -6.58 4.32
N VAL A 239 18.09 -5.70 3.38
CA VAL A 239 18.24 -4.25 3.56
C VAL A 239 17.27 -3.67 4.58
N THR A 240 16.11 -4.30 4.81
CA THR A 240 15.13 -3.85 5.81
C THR A 240 15.23 -4.56 7.15
N GLY A 241 16.24 -5.42 7.36
CA GLY A 241 16.44 -6.16 8.61
C GLY A 241 17.92 -6.18 9.01
N PRO A 242 18.67 -7.26 8.72
CA PRO A 242 20.07 -7.43 9.15
C PRO A 242 20.97 -6.23 8.88
N MET A 243 20.82 -5.59 7.71
CA MET A 243 21.63 -4.42 7.36
C MET A 243 21.31 -3.22 8.28
N LEU A 244 20.04 -2.97 8.58
CA LEU A 244 19.64 -1.89 9.48
C LEU A 244 20.14 -2.13 10.90
N ASP A 245 20.08 -3.37 11.38
CA ASP A 245 20.57 -3.73 12.71
C ASP A 245 22.08 -3.49 12.81
N LEU A 246 22.84 -3.90 11.81
CA LEU A 246 24.28 -3.62 11.71
C LEU A 246 24.57 -2.11 11.67
N MET A 247 23.78 -1.34 10.92
CA MET A 247 23.92 0.11 10.82
C MET A 247 23.62 0.82 12.14
N ARG A 248 22.63 0.35 12.91
CA ARG A 248 22.27 0.86 14.24
C ARG A 248 23.37 0.58 15.26
N LEU A 249 23.92 -0.64 15.28
CA LEU A 249 25.05 -1.01 16.15
C LEU A 249 26.28 -0.13 15.90
N GLY A 250 26.60 0.14 14.63
CA GLY A 250 27.72 1.04 14.30
C GLY A 250 27.52 2.50 14.73
N ARG A 251 26.26 2.96 14.88
CA ARG A 251 25.93 4.32 15.34
C ARG A 251 26.09 4.44 16.86
N LEU A 252 25.66 3.42 17.62
CA LEU A 252 25.85 3.33 19.07
C LEU A 252 27.34 3.32 19.45
N ASN A 253 28.19 2.64 18.68
CA ASN A 253 29.63 2.62 18.93
C ASN A 253 30.31 3.97 18.66
N ARG A 254 29.82 4.78 17.72
CA ARG A 254 30.39 6.12 17.43
C ARG A 254 30.09 7.14 18.53
N HIS A 255 28.86 7.19 19.05
CA HIS A 255 28.54 8.10 20.16
C HIS A 255 29.31 7.73 21.43
N ARG A 256 29.55 6.43 21.68
CA ARG A 256 30.37 5.99 22.81
C ARG A 256 31.86 6.35 22.70
N THR A 257 32.37 6.60 21.49
CA THR A 257 33.74 7.09 21.26
C THR A 257 33.84 8.62 21.26
N GLU A 258 32.75 9.35 20.99
CA GLU A 258 32.70 10.82 21.10
C GLU A 258 32.57 11.27 22.55
N ASP A 259 31.81 10.56 23.40
CA ASP A 259 31.71 10.82 24.86
C ASP A 259 32.96 10.44 25.68
N ARG A 260 34.02 9.96 25.01
CA ARG A 260 35.29 9.55 25.63
C ARG A 260 36.48 10.41 25.21
N ARG A 261 36.23 11.60 24.65
CA ARG A 261 37.25 12.60 24.34
C ARG A 261 36.99 13.89 25.09
#